data_AF-A0A1U7S6B9-F1
#
_entry.id   AF-A0A1U7S6B9-F1
#
_cell.length_a   1.000
_cell.length_b   1.000
_cell.length_c   1.000
_cell.angle_alpha   90.00
_cell.angle_beta   90.00
_cell.angle_gamma   90.00
#
_symmetry.space_group_name_H-M   'P 1'
#
loop_
_entity.id
_entity.type
_entity.pdbx_description
1 polymer ?
#
loop_
_entity_poly.entity_id
_entity_poly.type
_entity_poly.pdbx_seq_one_letter_code
_entity_poly.pdbx_strand_id
1 'polypeptide(L)'
;MAAFGSRDKPRGSLSPMAVGQPKPAKGRQRDKDMEDLFDNFSCKETEPHVCVPMATPSPAPFTLRDVKQKVVCLRAQNLVAIQDDSNAAADTISVVPNQFMDRGNYPIIMGIEDGNRCLSCGTASEPQLQLENENIMTISNSQSDASRFTFFNTPQGNTHHFESAAYPGWFICTSQKSNEPVSLTNQLGQVNITDFYFSRNN
;
A
#
# COMPACT_ATOMS: atom_id res chain seq x y z
N MET A 1 -21.75 12.74 -75.73
CA MET A 1 -20.41 12.77 -75.12
C MET A 1 -20.21 14.16 -74.51
N ALA A 2 -20.41 14.30 -73.21
CA ALA A 2 -20.07 15.51 -72.44
C ALA A 2 -19.75 15.07 -71.02
N ALA A 3 -18.59 15.52 -70.52
CA ALA A 3 -17.88 14.97 -69.38
C ALA A 3 -18.31 15.57 -68.03
N PHE A 4 -18.00 14.78 -67.00
CA PHE A 4 -18.17 14.98 -65.56
C PHE A 4 -17.45 16.22 -65.01
N GLY A 5 -17.99 16.74 -63.89
CA GLY A 5 -17.29 17.66 -63.00
C GLY A 5 -18.05 17.83 -61.67
N SER A 6 -17.89 16.87 -60.76
CA SER A 6 -18.42 16.90 -59.38
C SER A 6 -17.90 18.10 -58.59
N ARG A 7 -18.80 18.78 -57.86
CA ARG A 7 -18.43 19.73 -56.81
C ARG A 7 -18.36 19.01 -55.47
N ASP A 8 -17.14 18.81 -54.98
CA ASP A 8 -16.87 18.42 -53.60
C ASP A 8 -17.31 19.52 -52.62
N LYS A 9 -17.99 19.10 -51.55
CA LYS A 9 -18.39 19.94 -50.42
C LYS A 9 -17.41 19.64 -49.27
N PRO A 10 -16.83 20.64 -48.59
CA PRO A 10 -15.83 20.37 -47.57
C PRO A 10 -16.44 19.69 -46.33
N ARG A 11 -15.68 18.73 -45.80
CA ARG A 11 -15.95 17.93 -44.60
C ARG A 11 -16.23 18.84 -43.40
N GLY A 12 -17.30 18.53 -42.67
CA GLY A 12 -17.58 19.09 -41.35
C GLY A 12 -16.43 18.79 -40.39
N SER A 13 -16.03 19.83 -39.67
CA SER A 13 -15.11 19.76 -38.53
C SER A 13 -15.74 18.88 -37.43
N LEU A 14 -15.06 17.79 -37.08
CA LEU A 14 -15.33 17.02 -35.88
C LEU A 14 -14.87 17.86 -34.68
N SER A 15 -15.80 18.21 -33.79
CA SER A 15 -15.48 18.74 -32.47
C SER A 15 -14.71 17.69 -31.67
N PRO A 16 -13.65 18.06 -30.93
CA PRO A 16 -13.00 17.11 -30.03
C PRO A 16 -13.96 16.73 -28.90
N MET A 17 -14.10 15.42 -28.68
CA MET A 17 -14.83 14.88 -27.54
C MET A 17 -14.23 15.46 -26.26
N ALA A 18 -15.08 16.11 -25.46
CA ALA A 18 -14.73 16.53 -24.12
C ALA A 18 -14.31 15.29 -23.33
N VAL A 19 -13.02 15.20 -23.01
CA VAL A 19 -12.50 14.28 -21.99
C VAL A 19 -13.24 14.65 -20.70
N GLY A 20 -14.11 13.76 -20.24
CA GLY A 20 -14.83 13.94 -18.99
C GLY A 20 -13.82 14.23 -17.88
N GLN A 21 -13.99 15.38 -17.23
CA GLN A 21 -13.22 15.70 -16.02
C GLN A 21 -13.33 14.53 -15.04
N PRO A 22 -12.22 14.13 -14.37
CA PRO A 22 -12.30 13.19 -13.28
C PRO A 22 -13.31 13.70 -12.26
N LYS A 23 -14.28 12.84 -11.90
CA LYS A 23 -15.19 13.12 -10.79
C LYS A 23 -14.34 13.40 -9.54
N PRO A 24 -14.70 14.39 -8.71
CA PRO A 24 -13.97 14.65 -7.47
C PRO A 24 -13.95 13.38 -6.63
N ALA A 25 -12.77 13.04 -6.12
CA ALA A 25 -12.56 11.91 -5.22
C ALA A 25 -13.59 11.99 -4.09
N LYS A 26 -14.34 10.91 -3.84
CA LYS A 26 -15.10 10.76 -2.59
C LYS A 26 -14.14 11.07 -1.44
N GLY A 27 -14.60 11.85 -0.46
CA GLY A 27 -13.77 12.22 0.70
C GLY A 27 -13.05 11.00 1.27
N ARG A 28 -11.76 11.13 1.55
CA ARG A 28 -10.90 10.02 1.99
C ARG A 28 -11.51 9.37 3.24
N GLN A 29 -11.65 8.05 3.22
CA GLN A 29 -12.13 7.28 4.37
C GLN A 29 -11.06 7.33 5.46
N ARG A 30 -11.46 7.72 6.68
CA ARG A 30 -10.56 7.66 7.84
C ARG A 30 -10.57 6.27 8.44
N ASP A 31 -9.41 5.85 8.93
CA ASP A 31 -9.21 4.59 9.63
C ASP A 31 -8.59 4.84 11.01
N LYS A 32 -9.28 4.39 12.08
CA LYS A 32 -8.88 4.71 13.45
C LYS A 32 -7.51 4.11 13.80
N ASP A 33 -7.22 2.88 13.40
CA ASP A 33 -5.95 2.24 13.71
C ASP A 33 -4.79 2.95 13.02
N MET A 34 -5.02 3.45 11.79
CA MET A 34 -4.06 4.30 11.09
C MET A 34 -3.92 5.68 11.74
N GLU A 35 -5.01 6.33 12.16
CA GLU A 35 -4.90 7.62 12.86
C GLU A 35 -4.09 7.47 14.15
N ASP A 36 -4.41 6.46 14.97
CA ASP A 36 -3.72 6.18 16.22
C ASP A 36 -2.24 5.81 15.99
N LEU A 37 -1.94 5.11 14.88
CA LEU A 37 -0.56 4.82 14.46
C LEU A 37 0.20 6.12 14.18
N PHE A 38 -0.33 7.02 13.35
CA PHE A 38 0.36 8.27 12.98
C PHE A 38 0.48 9.23 14.18
N ASP A 39 -0.52 9.30 15.05
CA ASP A 39 -0.50 10.16 16.22
C ASP A 39 0.53 9.72 17.27
N ASN A 40 0.81 8.42 17.37
CA ASN A 40 1.87 7.89 18.25
C ASN A 40 3.28 8.30 17.80
N PHE A 41 3.47 8.54 16.50
CA PHE A 41 4.76 8.88 15.89
C PHE A 41 4.92 10.39 15.67
N SER A 42 3.84 11.16 15.83
CA SER A 42 3.88 12.61 15.73
C SER A 42 4.54 13.21 16.97
N CYS A 43 5.55 14.07 16.79
CA CYS A 43 6.12 14.84 17.88
C CYS A 43 5.02 15.62 18.59
N LYS A 44 4.71 15.28 19.83
CA LYS A 44 3.86 16.12 20.67
C LYS A 44 4.72 17.28 21.12
N GLU A 45 4.44 18.50 20.68
CA GLU A 45 4.99 19.69 21.32
C GLU A 45 4.53 19.70 22.77
N THR A 46 5.36 19.18 23.68
CA THR A 46 5.13 19.36 25.10
C THR A 46 5.56 20.77 25.47
N GLU A 47 4.64 21.48 26.13
CA GLU A 47 4.85 22.74 26.84
C GLU A 47 6.27 22.83 27.46
N PRO A 48 6.90 24.02 27.46
CA PRO A 48 8.36 24.20 27.52
C PRO A 48 9.09 23.78 28.82
N HIS A 49 8.47 23.05 29.76
CA HIS A 49 9.05 22.88 31.11
C HIS A 49 8.96 21.49 31.76
N VAL A 50 8.89 20.38 31.01
CA VAL A 50 9.16 19.06 31.61
C VAL A 50 9.94 18.15 30.65
N CYS A 51 11.21 17.87 30.97
CA CYS A 51 11.97 16.77 30.37
C CYS A 51 11.44 15.43 30.90
N VAL A 52 10.34 14.95 30.35
CA VAL A 52 10.01 13.53 30.42
C VAL A 52 10.76 12.85 29.27
N PRO A 53 11.52 11.76 29.49
CA PRO A 53 12.00 10.96 28.37
C PRO A 53 10.75 10.41 27.68
N MET A 54 10.37 11.00 26.54
CA MET A 54 9.31 10.43 25.72
C MET A 54 9.78 9.04 25.31
N ALA A 55 9.00 8.01 25.67
CA ALA A 55 9.24 6.68 25.16
C ALA A 55 9.31 6.78 23.62
N THR A 56 10.41 6.32 23.04
CA THR A 56 10.55 6.29 21.58
C THR A 56 9.42 5.42 21.02
N PRO A 57 8.65 5.90 20.04
CA PRO A 57 7.57 5.12 19.47
C PRO A 57 8.12 3.82 18.87
N SER A 58 7.42 2.72 19.11
CA SER A 58 7.77 1.40 18.60
C SER A 58 6.84 0.99 17.46
N PRO A 59 7.26 0.08 16.57
CA PRO A 59 6.37 -0.47 15.54
C PRO A 59 5.10 -1.06 16.16
N ALA A 60 3.97 -0.77 15.54
CA ALA A 60 2.68 -1.32 15.95
C ALA A 60 2.48 -2.70 15.31
N PRO A 61 2.01 -3.70 16.06
CA PRO A 61 1.74 -5.02 15.53
C PRO A 61 0.39 -5.07 14.79
N PHE A 62 0.39 -5.62 13.59
CA PHE A 62 -0.79 -5.84 12.76
C PHE A 62 -0.85 -7.27 12.25
N THR A 63 -2.03 -7.68 11.85
CA THR A 63 -2.27 -8.89 11.07
C THR A 63 -2.82 -8.53 9.69
N LEU A 64 -2.38 -9.29 8.69
CA LEU A 64 -2.80 -9.10 7.29
C LEU A 64 -3.48 -10.36 6.78
N ARG A 65 -4.73 -10.22 6.34
CA ARG A 65 -5.56 -11.31 5.82
C ARG A 65 -6.30 -10.85 4.58
N ASP A 66 -6.32 -11.64 3.51
CA ASP A 66 -7.09 -11.26 2.32
C ASP A 66 -8.60 -11.50 2.49
N VAL A 67 -9.40 -10.99 1.56
CA VAL A 67 -10.88 -11.18 1.58
C VAL A 67 -11.34 -12.63 1.42
N LYS A 68 -10.46 -13.54 0.98
CA LYS A 68 -10.70 -14.99 0.92
C LYS A 68 -10.28 -15.72 2.20
N GLN A 69 -10.00 -14.97 3.27
CA GLN A 69 -9.58 -15.49 4.57
C GLN A 69 -8.21 -16.20 4.54
N LYS A 70 -7.33 -15.85 3.59
CA LYS A 70 -5.94 -16.30 3.62
C LYS A 70 -5.12 -15.36 4.49
N VAL A 71 -4.48 -15.90 5.51
CA VAL A 71 -3.57 -15.15 6.38
C VAL A 71 -2.19 -15.06 5.75
N VAL A 72 -1.57 -13.89 5.83
CA VAL A 72 -0.19 -13.69 5.37
C VAL A 72 0.77 -14.15 6.45
N CYS A 73 1.73 -15.01 6.08
CA CYS A 73 2.73 -15.55 6.99
C CYS A 73 4.07 -15.74 6.28
N LEU A 74 5.15 -15.79 7.06
CA LEU A 74 6.50 -16.06 6.61
C LEU A 74 6.71 -17.57 6.46
N ARG A 75 7.09 -18.01 5.26
CA ARG A 75 7.50 -19.39 4.97
C ARG A 75 8.72 -19.40 4.07
N ALA A 76 9.75 -20.15 4.45
CA ALA A 76 10.99 -20.29 3.67
C ALA A 76 11.52 -18.92 3.15
N GLN A 77 11.57 -17.93 4.04
CA GLN A 77 12.02 -16.55 3.79
C GLN A 77 11.12 -15.67 2.90
N ASN A 78 9.94 -16.15 2.49
CA ASN A 78 8.97 -15.39 1.70
C ASN A 78 7.66 -15.20 2.46
N LEU A 79 6.97 -14.09 2.20
CA LEU A 79 5.58 -13.95 2.62
C LEU A 79 4.67 -14.75 1.68
N VAL A 80 3.82 -15.59 2.25
CA VAL A 80 2.84 -16.41 1.53
C VAL A 80 1.45 -16.20 2.14
N ALA A 81 0.41 -16.34 1.31
CA ALA A 81 -0.98 -16.26 1.76
C ALA A 81 -1.58 -17.67 1.89
N ILE A 82 -1.86 -18.09 3.12
CA ILE A 82 -2.33 -19.46 3.43
C ILE A 82 -3.77 -19.42 3.90
N GLN A 83 -4.60 -20.29 3.31
CA GLN A 83 -5.96 -20.55 3.79
C GLN A 83 -5.91 -21.09 5.22
N ASP A 84 -6.57 -20.42 6.15
CA ASP A 84 -6.57 -20.79 7.57
C ASP A 84 -7.51 -21.99 7.83
N ASP A 85 -7.10 -23.19 7.42
CA ASP A 85 -7.77 -24.46 7.73
C ASP A 85 -7.11 -25.20 8.91
N SER A 86 -5.97 -24.69 9.39
CA SER A 86 -5.06 -25.40 10.28
C SER A 86 -4.42 -24.50 11.32
N ASN A 87 -5.18 -23.58 11.94
CA ASN A 87 -4.76 -22.84 13.15
C ASN A 87 -3.36 -22.20 13.00
N ALA A 88 -3.01 -21.81 11.76
CA ALA A 88 -1.69 -21.30 11.45
C ALA A 88 -1.64 -19.89 12.01
N ALA A 89 -0.84 -19.69 13.06
CA ALA A 89 -0.65 -18.37 13.64
C ALA A 89 -0.23 -17.39 12.54
N ALA A 90 -1.07 -16.40 12.25
CA ALA A 90 -0.73 -15.32 11.35
C ALA A 90 0.52 -14.64 11.91
N ASP A 91 1.52 -14.42 11.05
CA ASP A 91 2.70 -13.69 11.50
C ASP A 91 2.33 -12.23 11.74
N THR A 92 2.91 -11.67 12.80
CA THR A 92 2.72 -10.26 13.11
C THR A 92 3.53 -9.41 12.15
N ILE A 93 2.84 -8.48 11.49
CA ILE A 93 3.44 -7.43 10.67
C ILE A 93 3.72 -6.23 11.58
N SER A 94 4.97 -5.84 11.70
CA SER A 94 5.38 -4.59 12.35
C SER A 94 5.12 -3.42 11.41
N VAL A 95 4.46 -2.37 11.88
CA VAL A 95 4.02 -1.24 11.04
C VAL A 95 4.43 0.07 11.68
N VAL A 96 4.98 0.97 10.87
CA VAL A 96 5.29 2.36 11.23
C VAL A 96 4.85 3.30 10.11
N PRO A 97 4.50 4.56 10.42
CA PRO A 97 4.27 5.55 9.37
C PRO A 97 5.60 5.97 8.73
N ASN A 98 5.57 6.30 7.44
CA ASN A 98 6.61 7.13 6.82
C ASN A 98 6.26 8.60 7.07
N GLN A 99 6.98 9.22 8.00
CA GLN A 99 6.72 10.59 8.47
C GLN A 99 7.06 11.68 7.46
N PHE A 100 7.80 11.34 6.39
CA PHE A 100 8.25 12.30 5.39
C PHE A 100 7.32 12.42 4.18
N MET A 101 6.19 11.69 4.18
CA MET A 101 5.20 11.71 3.10
C MET A 101 3.84 12.24 3.59
N ASP A 102 3.01 12.72 2.64
CA ASP A 102 1.67 13.21 2.96
C ASP A 102 0.83 12.13 3.65
N ARG A 103 0.34 12.43 4.86
CA ARG A 103 -0.41 11.49 5.71
C ARG A 103 -1.67 10.95 5.05
N GLY A 104 -2.22 11.65 4.05
CA GLY A 104 -3.61 11.44 3.73
C GLY A 104 -3.95 10.15 2.96
N ASN A 105 -2.98 9.36 2.49
CA ASN A 105 -3.18 7.95 2.09
C ASN A 105 -2.38 6.98 2.97
N TYR A 106 -2.17 7.36 4.24
CA TYR A 106 -1.44 6.61 5.26
C TYR A 106 -0.19 5.89 4.70
N PRO A 107 0.87 6.64 4.32
CA PRO A 107 2.12 6.04 3.88
C PRO A 107 2.76 5.27 5.04
N ILE A 108 2.84 3.94 4.90
CA ILE A 108 3.36 3.05 5.95
C ILE A 108 4.53 2.22 5.44
N ILE A 109 5.38 1.81 6.37
CA ILE A 109 6.41 0.79 6.16
C ILE A 109 5.98 -0.44 6.94
N MET A 110 6.16 -1.61 6.32
CA MET A 110 5.82 -2.90 6.90
C MET A 110 7.07 -3.75 7.05
N GLY A 111 7.17 -4.45 8.17
CA GLY A 111 8.25 -5.40 8.44
C GLY A 111 7.75 -6.65 9.15
N ILE A 112 8.62 -7.64 9.21
CA ILE A 112 8.42 -8.90 9.93
C ILE A 112 9.57 -9.13 10.90
N GLU A 113 9.49 -10.20 11.70
CA GLU A 113 10.54 -10.55 12.67
C GLU A 113 10.85 -9.33 13.57
N ASP A 114 9.80 -8.76 14.15
CA ASP A 114 9.84 -7.53 14.97
C ASP A 114 10.43 -6.30 14.25
N GLY A 115 10.27 -6.25 12.93
CA GLY A 115 10.71 -5.15 12.10
C GLY A 115 12.20 -5.21 11.71
N ASN A 116 12.86 -6.36 11.89
CA ASN A 116 14.26 -6.53 11.47
C ASN A 116 14.42 -6.80 9.97
N ARG A 117 13.32 -7.13 9.28
CA ARG A 117 13.26 -7.28 7.83
C ARG A 117 12.04 -6.55 7.29
N CYS A 118 12.24 -5.67 6.31
CA CYS A 118 11.18 -4.83 5.76
C CYS A 118 10.73 -5.30 4.38
N LEU A 119 9.43 -5.13 4.11
CA LEU A 119 8.85 -5.33 2.79
C LEU A 119 9.34 -4.21 1.86
N SER A 120 9.86 -4.58 0.69
CA SER A 120 10.38 -3.68 -0.32
C SER A 120 9.87 -4.06 -1.70
N CYS A 121 9.69 -3.07 -2.57
CA CYS A 121 9.41 -3.29 -4.00
C CYS A 121 10.68 -3.49 -4.84
N GLY A 122 11.86 -3.42 -4.21
CA GLY A 122 13.15 -3.43 -4.88
C GLY A 122 13.43 -2.14 -5.65
N THR A 123 14.44 -2.20 -6.52
CA THR A 123 14.90 -1.07 -7.34
C THR A 123 14.97 -1.41 -8.83
N ALA A 124 14.48 -2.60 -9.22
CA ALA A 124 14.45 -3.06 -10.60
C ALA A 124 13.43 -2.26 -11.43
N SER A 125 13.51 -2.36 -12.77
CA SER A 125 12.54 -1.70 -13.65
C SER A 125 11.11 -2.24 -13.49
N GLU A 126 10.99 -3.53 -13.21
CA GLU A 126 9.73 -4.19 -12.87
C GLU A 126 9.73 -4.48 -11.36
N PRO A 127 8.72 -4.03 -10.62
CA PRO A 127 8.72 -4.17 -9.17
C PRO A 127 8.50 -5.62 -8.76
N GLN A 128 9.21 -6.05 -7.72
CA GLN A 128 9.05 -7.36 -7.10
C GLN A 128 8.95 -7.17 -5.60
N LEU A 129 7.94 -7.79 -4.99
CA LEU A 129 7.83 -7.75 -3.53
C LEU A 129 8.88 -8.68 -2.93
N GLN A 130 9.71 -8.13 -2.06
CA GLN A 130 10.78 -8.87 -1.40
C GLN A 130 10.95 -8.41 0.05
N LEU A 131 11.70 -9.19 0.82
CA LEU A 131 12.10 -8.86 2.18
C LEU A 131 13.59 -8.49 2.18
N GLU A 132 13.90 -7.26 2.59
CA GLU A 132 15.29 -6.81 2.77
C GLU A 132 15.64 -6.78 4.27
N ASN A 133 16.91 -7.09 4.59
CA ASN A 133 17.42 -7.11 5.97
C ASN A 133 17.72 -5.69 6.49
N GLU A 134 16.68 -4.87 6.50
CA GLU A 134 16.71 -3.49 6.97
C GLU A 134 15.77 -3.33 8.17
N ASN A 135 16.24 -2.65 9.20
CA ASN A 135 15.44 -2.38 10.39
C ASN A 135 14.39 -1.29 10.13
N ILE A 136 13.15 -1.56 10.49
CA ILE A 136 11.99 -0.71 10.19
C ILE A 136 12.11 0.70 10.78
N MET A 137 12.71 0.83 11.97
CA MET A 137 12.91 2.14 12.62
C MET A 137 14.05 2.93 11.96
N THR A 138 15.06 2.25 11.42
CA THR A 138 16.10 2.91 10.63
C THR A 138 15.51 3.49 9.34
N ILE A 139 14.68 2.71 8.64
CA ILE A 139 14.04 3.15 7.40
C ILE A 139 13.02 4.27 7.66
N SER A 140 12.18 4.17 8.70
CA SER A 140 11.16 5.18 8.98
C SER A 140 11.73 6.55 9.34
N ASN A 141 12.96 6.59 9.83
CA ASN A 141 13.68 7.82 10.17
C ASN A 141 14.56 8.35 9.02
N SER A 142 14.60 7.66 7.87
CA SER A 142 15.37 8.07 6.69
C SER A 142 14.47 8.63 5.59
N GLN A 143 14.70 9.89 5.21
CA GLN A 143 13.95 10.54 4.13
C GLN A 143 14.32 10.02 2.73
N SER A 144 15.60 9.66 2.50
CA SER A 144 16.10 9.33 1.16
C SER A 144 15.74 7.93 0.68
N ASP A 145 15.63 6.96 1.60
CA ASP A 145 15.64 5.54 1.24
C ASP A 145 14.30 4.83 1.47
N ALA A 146 13.35 5.49 2.14
CA ALA A 146 12.10 4.87 2.55
C ALA A 146 11.12 4.57 1.40
N SER A 147 11.25 5.25 0.25
CA SER A 147 10.24 5.15 -0.83
C SER A 147 9.99 3.71 -1.31
N ARG A 148 11.05 2.91 -1.52
CA ARG A 148 10.91 1.50 -1.95
C ARG A 148 10.28 0.58 -0.91
N PHE A 149 10.32 0.99 0.36
CA PHE A 149 9.72 0.30 1.50
C PHE A 149 8.34 0.85 1.88
N THR A 150 7.89 1.92 1.22
CA THR A 150 6.66 2.62 1.59
C THR A 150 5.51 2.15 0.73
N PHE A 151 4.39 1.87 1.40
CA PHE A 151 3.12 1.56 0.77
C PHE A 151 2.06 2.54 1.27
N PHE A 152 1.29 3.13 0.36
CA PHE A 152 0.11 3.92 0.70
C PHE A 152 -1.03 2.98 1.08
N ASN A 153 -1.46 3.03 2.33
CA ASN A 153 -2.62 2.29 2.81
C ASN A 153 -3.90 3.10 2.56
N THR A 154 -4.73 2.63 1.64
CA THR A 154 -6.04 3.25 1.34
C THR A 154 -7.17 2.37 1.89
N PRO A 155 -7.89 2.81 2.93
CA PRO A 155 -9.08 2.12 3.42
C PRO A 155 -10.24 2.17 2.42
N GLN A 156 -10.89 1.03 2.19
CA GLN A 156 -12.06 0.83 1.34
C GLN A 156 -13.15 0.08 2.11
N GLY A 157 -13.94 0.81 2.91
CA GLY A 157 -14.91 0.19 3.80
C GLY A 157 -14.21 -0.54 4.94
N ASN A 158 -14.25 -1.88 4.93
CA ASN A 158 -13.60 -2.73 5.95
C ASN A 158 -12.30 -3.37 5.45
N THR A 159 -11.88 -3.09 4.22
CA THR A 159 -10.66 -3.61 3.62
C THR A 159 -9.70 -2.49 3.29
N HIS A 160 -8.47 -2.85 2.97
CA HIS A 160 -7.35 -1.95 2.69
C HIS A 160 -6.67 -2.36 1.40
N HIS A 161 -6.25 -1.37 0.61
CA HIS A 161 -5.35 -1.53 -0.52
C HIS A 161 -4.00 -0.92 -0.17
N PHE A 162 -2.92 -1.57 -0.59
CA PHE A 162 -1.56 -1.11 -0.35
C PHE A 162 -0.88 -0.85 -1.68
N GLU A 163 -0.74 0.42 -2.05
CA GLU A 163 -0.07 0.84 -3.28
C GLU A 163 1.40 1.16 -3.02
N SER A 164 2.31 0.72 -3.89
CA SER A 164 3.73 1.05 -3.79
C SER A 164 3.99 2.54 -4.00
N ALA A 165 4.73 3.19 -3.10
CA ALA A 165 5.16 4.56 -3.28
C ALA A 165 6.24 4.72 -4.38
N ALA A 166 7.12 3.72 -4.51
CA ALA A 166 8.16 3.71 -5.54
C ALA A 166 7.64 3.32 -6.93
N TYR A 167 6.53 2.57 -6.99
CA TYR A 167 5.93 2.10 -8.24
C TYR A 167 4.43 2.40 -8.27
N PRO A 168 4.02 3.65 -8.56
CA PRO A 168 2.61 4.03 -8.62
C PRO A 168 1.80 3.13 -9.54
N GLY A 169 0.59 2.77 -9.11
CA GLY A 169 -0.30 1.83 -9.77
C GLY A 169 -0.02 0.34 -9.50
N TRP A 170 1.02 0.01 -8.73
CA TRP A 170 1.30 -1.36 -8.29
C TRP A 170 0.85 -1.59 -6.86
N PHE A 171 0.09 -2.65 -6.64
CA PHE A 171 -0.56 -2.98 -5.38
C PHE A 171 -0.08 -4.31 -4.83
N ILE A 172 0.06 -4.41 -3.52
CA ILE A 172 0.24 -5.70 -2.86
C ILE A 172 -0.96 -6.58 -3.21
N CYS A 173 -0.69 -7.84 -3.55
CA CYS A 173 -1.72 -8.78 -3.93
C CYS A 173 -1.38 -10.21 -3.50
N THR A 174 -2.40 -11.04 -3.50
CA THR A 174 -2.26 -12.50 -3.35
C THR A 174 -2.92 -13.19 -4.53
N SER A 175 -2.47 -14.41 -4.81
CA SER A 175 -3.10 -15.24 -5.83
C SER A 175 -4.44 -15.81 -5.35
N GLN A 176 -5.19 -16.41 -6.27
CA GLN A 176 -6.40 -17.18 -5.93
C GLN A 176 -6.10 -18.47 -5.17
N LYS A 177 -4.88 -19.00 -5.28
CA LYS A 177 -4.45 -20.25 -4.66
C LYS A 177 -3.88 -19.99 -3.26
N SER A 178 -4.01 -20.98 -2.39
CA SER A 178 -3.36 -20.99 -1.08
C SER A 178 -1.88 -21.32 -1.21
N ASN A 179 -1.07 -20.82 -0.27
CA ASN A 179 0.36 -21.08 -0.15
C ASN A 179 1.19 -20.61 -1.36
N GLU A 180 0.72 -19.55 -2.02
CA GLU A 180 1.48 -18.81 -3.03
C GLU A 180 2.07 -17.55 -2.41
N PRO A 181 3.21 -17.06 -2.93
CA PRO A 181 3.82 -15.82 -2.47
C PRO A 181 2.88 -14.61 -2.56
N VAL A 182 3.02 -13.70 -1.60
CA VAL A 182 2.49 -12.34 -1.73
C VAL A 182 3.33 -11.62 -2.80
N SER A 183 2.68 -10.84 -3.66
CA SER A 183 3.33 -10.22 -4.82
C SER A 183 2.79 -8.82 -5.09
N LEU A 184 3.25 -8.18 -6.17
CA LEU A 184 2.71 -6.91 -6.66
C LEU A 184 1.93 -7.13 -7.95
N THR A 185 0.88 -6.33 -8.17
CA THR A 185 0.13 -6.31 -9.43
C THR A 185 -0.32 -4.90 -9.79
N ASN A 186 -0.38 -4.61 -11.09
CA ASN A 186 -0.99 -3.40 -11.63
C ASN A 186 -2.35 -3.67 -12.30
N GLN A 187 -2.92 -4.87 -12.08
CA GLN A 187 -4.17 -5.33 -12.69
C GLN A 187 -5.29 -5.47 -11.64
N LEU A 188 -5.77 -4.34 -11.13
CA LEU A 188 -6.86 -4.30 -10.14
C LEU A 188 -8.15 -4.96 -10.66
N GLY A 189 -8.84 -5.69 -9.78
CA GLY A 189 -10.15 -6.31 -10.07
C GLY A 189 -10.11 -7.51 -11.02
N GLN A 190 -8.92 -8.03 -11.33
CA GLN A 190 -8.74 -9.19 -12.20
C GLN A 190 -8.52 -10.48 -11.39
N VAL A 191 -7.48 -11.25 -11.73
CA VAL A 191 -7.21 -12.57 -11.15
C VAL A 191 -6.63 -12.48 -9.74
N ASN A 192 -5.92 -11.42 -9.40
CA ASN A 192 -5.29 -11.29 -8.08
C ASN A 192 -6.19 -10.57 -7.07
N ILE A 193 -6.05 -10.94 -5.79
CA ILE A 193 -6.79 -10.33 -4.69
C ILE A 193 -5.94 -9.18 -4.13
N THR A 194 -6.52 -7.98 -4.06
CA THR A 194 -5.84 -6.76 -3.60
C THR A 194 -6.52 -6.14 -2.37
N ASP A 195 -7.65 -6.70 -1.95
CA ASP A 195 -8.39 -6.32 -0.76
C ASP A 195 -7.92 -7.15 0.45
N PHE A 196 -7.50 -6.46 1.50
CA PHE A 196 -7.06 -7.07 2.74
C PHE A 196 -7.81 -6.52 3.96
N TYR A 197 -8.15 -7.39 4.89
CA TYR A 197 -8.37 -7.01 6.27
C TYR A 197 -7.01 -6.73 6.93
N PHE A 198 -6.90 -5.57 7.57
CA PHE A 198 -5.68 -5.12 8.23
C PHE A 198 -6.03 -4.64 9.63
N SER A 199 -5.72 -5.47 10.62
CA SER A 199 -6.17 -5.24 12.00
C SER A 199 -4.98 -5.09 12.94
N ARG A 200 -5.03 -4.07 13.80
CA ARG A 200 -4.04 -3.89 14.87
C ARG A 200 -4.23 -4.96 15.94
N ASN A 201 -3.13 -5.59 16.35
CA ASN A 201 -3.11 -6.46 17.51
C ASN A 201 -2.96 -5.58 18.77
N ASN A 202 -3.83 -5.78 19.76
CA ASN A 202 -3.78 -5.06 21.04
C ASN A 202 -2.89 -5.74 22.07
#